data_AF-A0A944PZ07-F1
#
_entry.id   AF-A0A944PZ07-F1
#
_cell.length_a   1.000
_cell.length_b   1.000
_cell.length_c   1.000
_cell.angle_alpha   90.00
_cell.angle_beta   90.00
_cell.angle_gamma   90.00
#
_symmetry.space_group_name_H-M   'P 1'
#
loop_
_entity.id
_entity.type
_entity.pdbx_description
1 polymer ?
#
loop_
_entity_poly.entity_id
_entity_poly.type
_entity_poly.pdbx_seq_one_letter_code
_entity_poly.pdbx_strand_id
1 'polypeptide(L)'
;MTNNERITVIGTALAAPTTTPDRIAEFPVQDVWTGREYLVRIAADGLDTPVIPGARVEVHGETGWTVPGRSWRGEASRTLLQAQDVAAGELLLAA
;
A
#
# COMPACT_ATOMS: atom_id res chain seq x y z
N MET A 1 23.45 1.98 -4.55
CA MET A 1 22.53 2.76 -3.70
C MET A 1 21.16 2.66 -4.33
N THR A 2 20.25 1.89 -3.73
CA THR A 2 18.84 1.93 -4.13
C THR A 2 18.29 3.23 -3.59
N ASN A 3 17.97 4.18 -4.47
CA ASN A 3 17.37 5.45 -4.08
C ASN A 3 15.89 5.15 -3.79
N ASN A 4 15.55 4.96 -2.51
CA ASN A 4 14.15 4.77 -2.13
C ASN A 4 13.46 6.13 -2.24
N GLU A 5 12.52 6.28 -3.17
CA GLU A 5 11.77 7.51 -3.33
C GLU A 5 10.61 7.51 -2.33
N ARG A 6 10.55 8.53 -1.48
CA ARG A 6 9.42 8.74 -0.58
C ARG A 6 8.26 9.33 -1.36
N ILE A 7 7.15 8.62 -1.37
CA ILE A 7 5.93 9.02 -2.08
C ILE A 7 4.72 8.98 -1.15
N THR A 8 3.67 9.65 -1.58
CA THR A 8 2.32 9.50 -1.02
C THR A 8 1.44 8.87 -2.09
N VAL A 9 0.74 7.78 -1.75
CA VAL A 9 -0.25 7.13 -2.63
C VAL A 9 -1.63 7.34 -2.02
N ILE A 10 -2.54 7.92 -2.80
CA ILE A 10 -3.95 7.97 -2.44
C ILE A 10 -4.64 6.92 -3.30
N GLY A 11 -5.29 5.96 -2.66
CA GLY A 11 -5.76 4.78 -3.36
C GLY A 11 -6.92 4.07 -2.70
N THR A 12 -7.35 3.01 -3.38
CA THR A 12 -8.40 2.10 -2.90
C THR A 12 -7.77 0.77 -2.52
N ALA A 13 -8.03 0.30 -1.30
CA ALA A 13 -7.61 -1.02 -0.86
C ALA A 13 -8.38 -2.11 -1.62
N LEU A 14 -7.66 -3.00 -2.31
CA LEU A 14 -8.29 -4.05 -3.12
C LEU A 14 -8.60 -5.31 -2.30
N ALA A 15 -7.97 -5.46 -1.13
CA ALA A 15 -8.21 -6.58 -0.22
C ALA A 15 -7.97 -6.13 1.23
N ALA A 16 -8.52 -6.88 2.19
CA ALA A 16 -8.23 -6.70 3.60
C ALA A 16 -6.75 -7.02 3.90
N PRO A 17 -6.13 -6.37 4.91
CA PRO A 17 -4.79 -6.68 5.35
C PRO A 17 -4.66 -8.14 5.78
N THR A 18 -3.56 -8.76 5.34
CA THR A 18 -3.10 -10.03 5.89
C THR A 18 -1.85 -9.77 6.71
N THR A 19 -1.86 -10.22 7.97
CA THR A 19 -0.70 -10.09 8.85
C THR A 19 0.21 -11.31 8.72
N THR A 20 1.48 -11.09 8.41
CA THR A 20 2.51 -12.14 8.37
C THR A 20 2.98 -12.51 9.79
N PRO A 21 3.67 -13.65 9.96
CA PRO A 21 4.27 -14.03 11.25
C PRO A 21 5.25 -12.99 11.81
N ASP A 22 5.90 -12.21 10.95
CA ASP A 22 6.82 -11.12 11.32
C ASP A 22 6.09 -9.85 11.79
N ARG A 23 4.78 -9.92 12.05
CA ARG A 23 3.90 -8.78 12.39
C ARG A 23 3.93 -7.68 11.34
N ILE A 24 3.93 -8.06 10.06
CA ILE A 24 3.81 -7.11 8.95
C ILE A 24 2.41 -7.24 8.36
N ALA A 25 1.65 -6.15 8.33
CA ALA A 25 0.38 -6.10 7.62
C ALA A 25 0.64 -5.79 6.14
N GLU A 26 0.09 -6.62 5.26
CA GLU A 26 0.25 -6.51 3.82
C GLU A 26 -1.12 -6.38 3.16
N PHE A 27 -1.29 -5.39 2.28
CA PHE A 27 -2.50 -5.24 1.48
C PHE A 27 -2.22 -4.51 0.16
N PRO A 28 -2.97 -4.87 -0.91
CA PRO A 28 -2.88 -4.17 -2.18
C PRO A 28 -3.68 -2.87 -2.18
N VAL A 29 -3.10 -1.81 -2.73
CA VAL A 29 -3.75 -0.51 -2.96
C VAL A 29 -3.62 -0.13 -4.43
N GLN A 30 -4.73 0.28 -5.05
CA GLN A 30 -4.71 0.88 -6.38
C GLN A 30 -4.72 2.40 -6.26
N ASP A 31 -3.70 3.04 -6.81
CA ASP A 31 -3.60 4.50 -6.88
C ASP A 31 -4.72 5.09 -7.74
N VAL A 32 -5.39 6.12 -7.24
CA VAL A 32 -6.58 6.69 -7.91
C VAL A 32 -6.25 7.52 -9.15
N TRP A 33 -5.02 8.01 -9.28
CA TRP A 33 -4.62 8.92 -10.36
C TRP A 33 -4.02 8.18 -11.55
N THR A 34 -3.20 7.18 -11.26
CA THR A 34 -2.43 6.42 -12.24
C THR A 34 -3.04 5.04 -12.51
N GLY A 35 -3.93 4.56 -11.64
CA GLY A 35 -4.47 3.20 -11.68
C GLY A 35 -3.45 2.12 -11.30
N ARG A 36 -2.23 2.51 -10.92
CA ARG A 36 -1.13 1.60 -10.60
C ARG A 36 -1.36 0.90 -9.27
N GLU A 37 -1.02 -0.38 -9.21
CA GLU A 37 -1.15 -1.17 -7.99
C GLU A 37 0.16 -1.20 -7.18
N TYR A 38 0.01 -0.96 -5.88
CA TYR A 38 1.06 -1.04 -4.89
C TYR A 38 0.76 -2.16 -3.90
N LEU A 39 1.78 -2.93 -3.53
CA LEU A 39 1.69 -3.79 -2.35
C LEU A 39 2.20 -3.00 -1.15
N VAL A 40 1.28 -2.57 -0.30
CA VAL A 40 1.58 -1.83 0.92
C VAL A 40 2.02 -2.81 2.00
N ARG A 41 3.14 -2.50 2.66
CA ARG A 41 3.63 -3.21 3.84
C ARG A 41 3.83 -2.22 4.96
N ILE A 42 3.27 -2.49 6.11
CA ILE A 42 3.41 -1.68 7.34
C ILE A 42 3.57 -2.62 8.53
N ALA A 43 4.21 -2.15 9.60
CA ALA A 43 4.16 -2.86 10.88
C ALA A 43 2.69 -3.03 11.30
N ALA A 44 2.28 -4.23 11.71
CA ALA A 44 0.90 -4.49 12.10
C ALA A 44 0.44 -3.63 13.27
N ASP A 45 1.36 -3.28 14.18
CA ASP A 45 1.12 -2.35 15.29
C ASP A 45 0.96 -0.88 14.87
N GLY A 46 1.40 -0.53 13.66
CA GLY A 46 1.28 0.82 13.10
C GLY A 46 0.10 0.97 12.14
N LEU A 47 -0.72 -0.07 11.95
CA LEU A 47 -1.94 0.02 11.16
C LEU A 47 -3.13 0.36 12.07
N ASP A 48 -3.23 1.63 12.42
CA ASP A 48 -4.31 2.14 13.27
C ASP A 48 -5.62 2.39 12.51
N THR A 49 -5.54 2.48 11.18
CA THR A 49 -6.70 2.69 10.30
C THR A 49 -7.33 1.36 9.89
N PRO A 50 -8.66 1.19 10.01
CA PRO A 50 -9.34 -0.01 9.51
C PRO A 50 -9.29 -0.05 7.98
N VAL A 51 -8.63 -1.07 7.42
CA VAL A 51 -8.56 -1.30 5.97
C VAL A 51 -9.43 -2.49 5.59
N ILE A 52 -10.41 -2.24 4.73
CA ILE A 52 -11.30 -3.25 4.16
C ILE A 52 -11.29 -3.12 2.63
N PRO A 53 -11.68 -4.17 1.87
CA PRO A 53 -11.80 -4.05 0.42
C PRO A 53 -12.73 -2.89 0.05
N GLY A 54 -12.29 -2.02 -0.87
CA GLY A 54 -12.99 -0.80 -1.28
C GLY A 54 -12.73 0.43 -0.40
N ALA A 55 -12.02 0.30 0.73
CA ALA A 55 -11.67 1.45 1.56
C ALA A 55 -10.72 2.40 0.83
N ARG A 56 -10.94 3.71 0.98
CA ARG A 56 -9.97 4.72 0.56
C ARG A 56 -8.92 4.91 1.63
N VAL A 57 -7.67 4.91 1.20
CA VAL A 57 -6.50 5.06 2.07
C VAL A 57 -5.53 6.05 1.46
N GLU A 58 -4.86 6.80 2.33
CA GLU A 58 -3.66 7.56 2.01
C GLU A 58 -2.47 6.85 2.65
N VAL A 59 -1.45 6.55 1.84
CA VAL A 59 -0.30 5.76 2.25
C VAL A 59 0.95 6.58 2.03
N HIS A 60 1.63 6.91 3.12
CA HIS A 60 2.93 7.58 3.09
C HIS A 60 4.02 6.54 3.24
N GLY A 61 4.91 6.47 2.27
CA GLY A 61 5.85 5.37 2.22
C GLY A 61 7.07 5.63 1.36
N GLU A 62 7.95 4.63 1.36
CA GLU A 62 9.09 4.56 0.48
C GLU A 62 8.84 3.49 -0.59
N THR A 63 8.92 3.90 -1.85
CA THR A 63 9.06 2.96 -2.96
C THR A 63 10.51 2.61 -3.14
N GLY A 64 10.81 1.35 -3.40
CA GLY A 64 12.20 0.98 -3.65
C GLY A 64 12.46 -0.48 -3.98
N TRP A 65 11.54 -1.38 -3.62
CA TRP A 65 11.77 -2.82 -3.78
C TRP A 65 10.78 -3.44 -4.75
N THR A 66 11.26 -3.83 -5.93
CA THR A 66 10.55 -4.82 -6.76
C THR A 66 10.80 -6.18 -6.12
N VAL A 67 9.76 -6.88 -5.65
CA VAL A 67 9.92 -8.22 -5.05
C VAL A 67 10.18 -9.25 -6.16
N PRO A 68 11.39 -9.79 -6.31
CA PRO A 68 11.67 -10.80 -7.34
C PRO A 68 11.08 -12.16 -6.93
N GLY A 69 10.53 -12.91 -7.89
CA GLY A 69 10.22 -14.33 -7.67
C GLY A 69 8.85 -14.67 -7.07
N ARG A 70 7.92 -13.72 -6.88
CA ARG A 70 6.50 -14.05 -6.75
C ARG A 70 5.78 -13.73 -8.07
N SER A 71 5.19 -14.75 -8.69
CA SER A 71 4.24 -14.56 -9.79
C SER A 71 2.97 -13.93 -9.22
N TRP A 72 2.73 -12.67 -9.53
CA TRP A 72 1.52 -11.97 -9.09
C TRP A 72 0.53 -11.88 -10.25
N ARG A 73 -0.77 -11.95 -9.90
CA ARG A 73 -1.86 -12.12 -10.86
C ARG A 73 -2.05 -10.83 -11.67
N GLY A 74 -1.52 -10.78 -12.89
CA GLY A 74 -1.87 -9.78 -13.91
C GLY A 74 -0.82 -8.71 -14.26
N GLU A 75 0.28 -8.59 -13.50
CA GLU A 75 1.32 -7.59 -13.75
C GLU A 75 2.73 -8.16 -13.57
N ALA A 76 3.68 -7.72 -14.41
CA ALA A 76 5.07 -8.17 -14.38
C ALA A 76 5.83 -7.70 -13.12
N SER A 77 5.33 -6.70 -12.40
CA SER A 77 5.95 -6.17 -11.17
C SER A 77 5.00 -5.22 -10.42
N ARG A 78 4.45 -5.64 -9.28
CA ARG A 78 3.87 -4.70 -8.31
C ARG A 78 5.00 -3.97 -7.57
N THR A 79 4.87 -2.66 -7.43
CA THR A 79 5.83 -1.87 -6.64
C THR A 79 5.50 -2.03 -5.17
N LEU A 80 6.48 -2.49 -4.39
CA LEU A 80 6.34 -2.52 -2.94
C LEU A 80 6.44 -1.10 -2.41
N LEU A 81 5.47 -0.73 -1.58
CA LEU A 81 5.45 0.50 -0.82
C LEU A 81 5.64 0.14 0.66
N GLN A 82 6.83 0.41 1.20
CA GLN A 82 7.05 0.31 2.64
C GLN A 82 6.39 1.53 3.27
N ALA A 83 5.20 1.34 3.83
CA ALA A 83 4.45 2.41 4.45
C ALA A 83 5.02 2.70 5.84
N GLN A 84 5.23 3.99 6.09
CA GLN A 84 5.48 4.50 7.43
C GLN A 84 4.16 4.85 8.13
N ASP A 85 3.15 5.25 7.36
CA ASP A 85 1.86 5.67 7.87
C ASP A 85 0.74 5.33 6.86
N VAL A 86 -0.44 4.97 7.39
CA VAL A 86 -1.65 4.69 6.62
C VAL A 86 -2.82 5.39 7.28
N ALA A 87 -3.39 6.37 6.58
CA ALA A 87 -4.54 7.14 7.03
C ALA A 87 -5.79 6.80 6.23
N ALA A 88 -6.97 7.03 6.83
CA ALA A 88 -8.23 6.98 6.11
C ALA A 88 -8.28 8.10 5.06
N GLY A 89 -8.55 7.75 3.80
CA GLY A 89 -8.59 8.71 2.68
C GLY A 89 -9.86 9.56 2.63
N GLU A 90 -10.38 9.98 3.78
CA GLU A 90 -11.68 10.68 3.93
C GLU A 90 -11.65 12.12 3.39
N LEU A 91 -10.47 12.70 3.15
CA LEU A 91 -10.32 14.14 2.91
C LEU A 91 -10.54 14.62 1.46
N LEU A 92 -10.87 13.76 0.48
CA LEU A 92 -11.07 14.20 -0.91
C LEU A 92 -12.53 14.30 -1.38
N LEU A 93 -13.51 14.11 -0.48
CA LEU A 93 -14.94 14.18 -0.83
C LEU A 93 -15.67 15.42 -0.27
N ALA A 94 -14.95 16.33 0.39
CA ALA A 94 -15.47 17.63 0.82
C ALA A 94 -14.88 18.75 -0.06
N ALA A 95 -15.21 18.77 -1.35
CA ALA A 95 -14.96 19.90 -2.25
C ALA A 95 -16.05 19.98 -3.33
#